data_AF-A0A6N4QD24-F1
#
_entry.id   AF-A0A6N4QD24-F1
#
_cell.length_a   1.000
_cell.length_b   1.000
_cell.length_c   1.000
_cell.angle_alpha   90.00
_cell.angle_beta   90.00
_cell.angle_gamma   90.00
#
_symmetry.space_group_name_H-M   'P 1'
#
loop_
_entity.id
_entity.type
_entity.pdbx_description
1 polymer ?
#
loop_
_entity_poly.entity_id
_entity_poly.type
_entity_poly.pdbx_seq_one_letter_code
_entity_poly.pdbx_strand_id
1 'polypeptide(L)'
;MNPRGWIFKPSLDLAFILLPGVASVALLFTFKIWNILPSEVDPWIWFCTVLLIDVAHVYSTLFRSYFNEEEWKEKKTLLITVPIVCFLFSVFLYSFGMIWFWRVMSYIAVFHFIRQQFGFMALYRKKTDSKQIPFWIDKSTIYLTGGVPIVYWHLTDQKREFSWFMDGDFLIYPLPNVANALLWFQFVWLGIYLLAHGFLFIKERSFPAGKILLVLNTWIVWYFGIVYFNSDFSFTVTNVINHGVPYLFLLFYYTARNPSEIKLEIFRTGPWIKILVCFVCVLFVFAFVEEWTWDSFIWKDHSQIFKNSSFYSFELPEIVSALLVSLLFLPQFTHYVLDAYLWKIGKPNPRLFHFFEIPDKG
;
A
#
# COMPACT_ATOMS: atom_id res chain seq x y z
N MET A 1 -28.19 0.25 12.43
CA MET A 1 -28.31 1.20 11.31
C MET A 1 -27.02 1.09 10.50
N ASN A 2 -27.11 0.75 9.21
CA ASN A 2 -25.93 0.67 8.34
C ASN A 2 -25.32 2.08 8.21
N PRO A 3 -24.05 2.32 8.59
CA PRO A 3 -23.50 3.66 8.58
C PRO A 3 -23.25 4.09 7.13
N ARG A 4 -24.26 4.75 6.55
CA ARG A 4 -24.24 5.27 5.17
C ARG A 4 -22.99 6.15 4.98
N GLY A 5 -22.29 5.96 3.85
CA GLY A 5 -21.10 6.72 3.49
C GLY A 5 -19.77 6.24 4.11
N TRP A 6 -19.75 5.10 4.81
CA TRP A 6 -18.56 4.45 5.35
C TRP A 6 -18.41 3.03 4.79
N ILE A 7 -17.18 2.52 4.66
CA ILE A 7 -16.89 1.17 4.15
C ILE A 7 -17.37 0.13 5.16
N PHE A 8 -16.96 0.26 6.42
CA PHE A 8 -17.43 -0.59 7.51
C PHE A 8 -18.31 0.21 8.47
N LYS A 9 -17.75 0.64 9.61
CA LYS A 9 -18.38 1.59 10.55
C LYS A 9 -17.42 2.74 10.79
N PRO A 10 -17.92 3.95 11.13
CA PRO A 10 -17.08 5.14 11.23
C PRO A 10 -15.88 4.92 12.15
N SER A 11 -16.06 4.22 13.28
CA SER A 11 -14.96 3.95 14.20
C SER A 11 -13.88 3.01 13.65
N LEU A 12 -14.24 2.02 12.81
CA LEU A 12 -13.24 1.14 12.18
C LEU A 12 -12.51 1.87 11.06
N ASP A 13 -13.25 2.55 10.20
CA ASP A 13 -12.68 3.31 9.09
C ASP A 13 -11.74 4.42 9.60
N LEU A 14 -12.17 5.16 10.64
CA LEU A 14 -11.32 6.14 11.29
C LEU A 14 -10.08 5.49 11.92
N ALA A 15 -10.24 4.41 12.70
CA ALA A 15 -9.12 3.80 13.41
C ALA A 15 -8.09 3.11 12.52
N PHE A 16 -8.52 2.44 11.45
CA PHE A 16 -7.65 1.53 10.69
C PHE A 16 -7.41 1.97 9.24
N ILE A 17 -8.23 2.86 8.67
CA ILE A 17 -8.03 3.36 7.30
C ILE A 17 -7.43 4.77 7.33
N LEU A 18 -7.95 5.66 8.18
CA LEU A 18 -7.60 7.09 8.14
C LEU A 18 -6.58 7.51 9.19
N LEU A 19 -6.71 7.01 10.43
CA LEU A 19 -5.82 7.37 11.53
C LEU A 19 -4.37 6.97 11.29
N PRO A 20 -4.02 5.78 10.73
CA PRO A 20 -2.62 5.38 10.58
C PRO A 20 -1.77 6.43 9.85
N GLY A 21 -2.19 6.88 8.67
CA GLY A 21 -1.45 7.90 7.91
C GLY A 21 -1.42 9.28 8.58
N VAL A 22 -2.54 9.74 9.15
CA VAL A 22 -2.58 11.05 9.82
C VAL A 22 -1.72 11.04 11.09
N ALA A 23 -1.74 9.94 11.85
CA ALA A 23 -0.91 9.75 13.03
C ALA A 23 0.58 9.72 12.66
N SER A 24 0.96 9.05 11.55
CA SER A 24 2.33 9.09 11.05
C SER A 24 2.78 10.52 10.74
N VAL A 25 1.99 11.31 10.03
CA VAL A 25 2.36 12.70 9.73
C VAL A 25 2.40 13.57 10.99
N ALA A 26 1.45 13.38 11.91
CA ALA A 26 1.47 14.08 13.21
C ALA A 26 2.74 13.76 14.00
N LEU A 27 3.18 12.49 14.02
CA LEU A 27 4.43 12.07 14.64
C LEU A 27 5.63 12.79 14.03
N LEU A 28 5.70 12.93 12.70
CA LEU A 28 6.78 13.67 12.05
C LEU A 28 6.84 15.13 12.52
N PHE A 29 5.68 15.80 12.62
CA PHE A 29 5.62 17.16 13.14
C PHE A 29 6.02 17.24 14.62
N THR A 30 5.61 16.28 15.45
CA THR A 30 6.05 16.21 16.85
C THR A 30 7.56 16.08 16.96
N PHE A 31 8.17 15.17 16.20
CA PHE A 31 9.63 15.01 16.18
C PHE A 31 10.35 16.24 15.63
N LYS A 32 9.78 16.91 14.62
CA LYS A 32 10.30 18.19 14.11
C LYS A 32 10.27 19.29 15.17
N ILE A 33 9.16 19.44 15.90
CA ILE A 33 9.00 20.46 16.96
C ILE A 33 10.02 20.25 18.08
N TRP A 34 10.32 18.99 18.41
CA TRP A 34 11.32 18.65 19.43
C TRP A 34 12.76 18.58 18.88
N ASN A 35 12.96 18.86 17.59
CA ASN A 35 14.26 18.82 16.92
C ASN A 35 14.97 17.45 17.05
N ILE A 36 14.18 16.37 16.98
CA ILE A 36 14.64 14.97 17.06
C ILE A 36 14.22 14.14 15.84
N LEU A 37 13.77 14.78 14.76
CA LEU A 37 13.35 14.09 13.54
C LEU A 37 14.55 13.43 12.84
N PRO A 38 14.59 12.09 12.71
CA PRO A 38 15.66 11.42 11.99
C PRO A 38 15.58 11.70 10.47
N SER A 39 16.73 11.72 9.80
CA SER A 39 16.80 11.73 8.34
C SER A 39 16.65 10.32 7.77
N GLU A 40 17.34 9.35 8.37
CA GLU A 40 17.40 7.95 7.96
C GLU A 40 16.55 7.09 8.89
N VAL A 41 16.10 5.95 8.38
CA VAL A 41 15.39 4.94 9.18
C VAL A 41 16.41 4.12 9.98
N ASP A 42 16.30 4.12 11.31
CA ASP A 42 17.11 3.20 12.11
C ASP A 42 16.61 1.76 11.96
N PRO A 43 17.47 0.76 12.18
CA PRO A 43 17.14 -0.65 11.94
C PRO A 43 15.94 -1.19 12.71
N TRP A 44 15.65 -0.68 13.92
CA TRP A 44 14.48 -1.13 14.68
C TRP A 44 13.19 -0.48 14.18
N ILE A 45 13.27 0.77 13.70
CA ILE A 45 12.14 1.39 13.00
C ILE A 45 11.91 0.69 11.67
N TRP A 46 12.96 0.37 10.91
CA TRP A 46 12.88 -0.45 9.70
C TRP A 46 12.21 -1.80 9.98
N PHE A 47 12.60 -2.48 11.06
CA PHE A 47 11.96 -3.73 11.47
C PHE A 47 10.46 -3.54 11.73
N CYS A 48 10.08 -2.49 12.44
CA CYS A 48 8.69 -2.21 12.79
C CYS A 48 7.85 -1.76 11.58
N THR A 49 8.42 -1.01 10.65
CA THR A 49 7.71 -0.49 9.48
C THR A 49 7.84 -1.44 8.30
N VAL A 50 9.04 -1.69 7.80
CA VAL A 50 9.27 -2.49 6.60
C VAL A 50 8.93 -3.95 6.87
N LEU A 51 9.56 -4.62 7.83
CA LEU A 51 9.32 -6.06 8.03
C LEU A 51 7.91 -6.35 8.55
N LEU A 52 7.49 -5.70 9.64
CA LEU A 52 6.21 -5.99 10.31
C LEU A 52 4.97 -5.39 9.64
N ILE A 53 5.12 -4.41 8.74
CA ILE A 53 3.99 -3.78 8.04
C ILE A 53 4.13 -3.93 6.52
N ASP A 54 5.24 -3.48 5.92
CA ASP A 54 5.41 -3.53 4.46
C ASP A 54 5.47 -4.99 3.96
N VAL A 55 6.47 -5.76 4.34
CA VAL A 55 6.61 -7.15 3.87
C VAL A 55 5.45 -8.01 4.41
N ALA A 56 5.06 -7.82 5.67
CA ALA A 56 3.97 -8.57 6.28
C ALA A 56 2.62 -8.38 5.59
N HIS A 57 2.27 -7.18 5.10
CA HIS A 57 0.97 -6.97 4.44
C HIS A 57 0.88 -7.70 3.11
N VAL A 58 1.99 -7.86 2.39
CA VAL A 58 2.06 -8.65 1.16
C VAL A 58 1.60 -10.08 1.40
N TYR A 59 2.13 -10.71 2.46
CA TYR A 59 1.76 -12.07 2.84
C TYR A 59 0.31 -12.19 3.33
N SER A 60 -0.34 -11.09 3.71
CA SER A 60 -1.75 -11.12 4.07
C SER A 60 -2.66 -11.45 2.89
N THR A 61 -2.21 -11.23 1.64
CA THR A 61 -2.91 -11.67 0.43
C THR A 61 -3.12 -13.18 0.39
N LEU A 62 -2.28 -13.99 1.06
CA LEU A 62 -2.47 -15.44 1.16
C LEU A 62 -3.87 -15.80 1.71
N PHE A 63 -4.39 -15.02 2.65
CA PHE A 63 -5.71 -15.23 3.29
C PHE A 63 -6.89 -14.90 2.38
N ARG A 64 -6.66 -14.16 1.28
CA ARG A 64 -7.65 -13.85 0.24
C ARG A 64 -7.36 -14.62 -1.06
N SER A 65 -6.38 -15.50 -1.06
CA SER A 65 -5.96 -16.27 -2.24
C SER A 65 -5.75 -17.75 -1.89
N TYR A 66 -4.53 -18.17 -1.64
CA TYR A 66 -4.14 -19.58 -1.54
C TYR A 66 -4.72 -20.28 -0.31
N PHE A 67 -4.86 -19.58 0.82
CA PHE A 67 -5.46 -20.11 2.04
C PHE A 67 -6.98 -20.03 2.04
N ASN A 68 -7.59 -19.32 1.10
CA ASN A 68 -9.05 -19.29 0.95
C ASN A 68 -9.50 -20.41 -0.01
N GLU A 69 -10.31 -21.32 0.49
CA GLU A 69 -10.79 -22.50 -0.23
C GLU A 69 -11.69 -22.12 -1.41
N GLU A 70 -12.58 -21.16 -1.21
CA GLU A 70 -13.53 -20.71 -2.24
C GLU A 70 -12.83 -19.92 -3.34
N GLU A 71 -11.91 -19.02 -2.99
CA GLU A 71 -11.08 -18.31 -3.97
C GLU A 71 -10.20 -19.25 -4.78
N TRP A 72 -9.62 -20.27 -4.14
CA TRP A 72 -8.84 -21.28 -4.83
C TRP A 72 -9.68 -22.07 -5.84
N LYS A 73 -10.91 -22.45 -5.49
CA LYS A 73 -11.82 -23.16 -6.40
C LYS A 73 -12.23 -22.28 -7.57
N GLU A 74 -12.62 -21.04 -7.30
CA GLU A 74 -13.17 -20.12 -8.32
C GLU A 74 -12.09 -19.52 -9.23
N LYS A 75 -10.88 -19.30 -8.72
CA LYS A 75 -9.82 -18.52 -9.41
C LYS A 75 -8.49 -19.27 -9.55
N LYS A 76 -8.51 -20.60 -9.51
CA LYS A 76 -7.32 -21.44 -9.60
C LYS A 76 -6.37 -21.03 -10.72
N THR A 77 -6.90 -20.79 -11.92
CA THR A 77 -6.09 -20.39 -13.08
C THR A 77 -5.35 -19.09 -12.80
N LEU A 78 -6.03 -18.06 -12.32
CA LEU A 78 -5.43 -16.76 -11.98
C LEU A 78 -4.33 -16.91 -10.90
N LEU A 79 -4.63 -17.67 -9.83
CA LEU A 79 -3.72 -17.85 -8.70
C LEU A 79 -2.46 -18.64 -9.05
N ILE A 80 -2.49 -19.46 -10.11
CA ILE A 80 -1.34 -20.20 -10.61
C ILE A 80 -0.58 -19.39 -11.67
N THR A 81 -1.29 -18.77 -12.62
CA THR A 81 -0.64 -18.12 -13.76
C THR A 81 0.01 -16.80 -13.38
N VAL A 82 -0.58 -16.01 -12.48
CA VAL A 82 -0.03 -14.70 -12.11
C VAL A 82 1.37 -14.80 -11.51
N PRO A 83 1.65 -15.64 -10.48
CA PRO A 83 3.02 -15.80 -9.98
C PRO A 83 4.01 -16.25 -11.06
N ILE A 84 3.62 -17.17 -11.95
CA ILE A 84 4.50 -17.64 -13.03
C ILE A 84 4.85 -16.49 -13.97
N VAL A 85 3.85 -15.72 -14.41
CA VAL A 85 4.07 -14.57 -15.29
C VAL A 85 4.89 -13.49 -14.60
N CYS A 86 4.59 -13.18 -13.32
CA CYS A 86 5.36 -12.23 -12.52
C CYS A 86 6.82 -12.66 -12.37
N PHE A 87 7.08 -13.94 -12.11
CA PHE A 87 8.44 -14.47 -11.99
C PHE A 87 9.20 -14.38 -13.32
N LEU A 88 8.62 -14.86 -14.41
CA LEU A 88 9.27 -14.82 -15.73
C LEU A 88 9.53 -13.37 -16.19
N PHE A 89 8.59 -12.47 -15.95
CA PHE A 89 8.75 -11.05 -16.27
C PHE A 89 9.82 -10.39 -15.38
N SER A 90 9.87 -10.74 -14.10
CA SER A 90 10.89 -10.29 -13.16
C SER A 90 12.29 -10.70 -13.61
N VAL A 91 12.48 -11.97 -13.98
CA VAL A 91 13.75 -12.49 -14.51
C VAL A 91 14.13 -11.79 -15.82
N PHE A 92 13.16 -11.63 -16.73
CA PHE A 92 13.36 -10.92 -17.99
C PHE A 92 13.83 -9.48 -17.75
N LEU A 93 13.19 -8.74 -16.83
CA LEU A 93 13.59 -7.37 -16.52
C LEU A 93 14.98 -7.31 -15.87
N TYR A 94 15.28 -8.24 -14.96
CA TYR A 94 16.60 -8.31 -14.33
C TYR A 94 17.72 -8.58 -15.35
N SER A 95 17.42 -9.26 -16.47
CA SER A 95 18.40 -9.47 -17.55
C SER A 95 18.88 -8.17 -18.23
N PHE A 96 18.17 -7.05 -18.06
CA PHE A 96 18.62 -5.71 -18.50
C PHE A 96 19.47 -4.98 -17.45
N GLY A 97 19.68 -5.59 -16.29
CA GLY A 97 20.46 -5.05 -15.18
C GLY A 97 19.59 -4.59 -14.00
N MET A 98 20.23 -4.56 -12.83
CA MET A 98 19.61 -4.26 -11.52
C MET A 98 18.85 -2.92 -11.51
N ILE A 99 19.42 -1.86 -12.10
CA ILE A 99 18.79 -0.53 -12.14
C ILE A 99 17.49 -0.55 -12.94
N TRP A 100 17.46 -1.23 -14.09
CA TRP A 100 16.25 -1.33 -14.91
C TRP A 100 15.16 -2.13 -14.20
N PHE A 101 15.55 -3.21 -13.53
CA PHE A 101 14.64 -4.00 -12.70
C PHE A 101 13.97 -3.13 -11.63
N TRP A 102 14.75 -2.51 -10.75
CA TRP A 102 14.21 -1.73 -9.64
C TRP A 102 13.46 -0.49 -10.09
N ARG A 103 13.89 0.16 -11.18
CA ARG A 103 13.14 1.27 -11.79
C ARG A 103 11.72 0.88 -12.19
N VAL A 104 11.59 -0.21 -12.95
CA VAL A 104 10.27 -0.68 -13.39
C VAL A 104 9.44 -1.11 -12.18
N MET A 105 10.04 -1.82 -11.22
CA MET A 105 9.34 -2.24 -10.01
C MET A 105 8.90 -1.07 -9.13
N SER A 106 9.71 -0.01 -8.97
CA SER A 106 9.34 1.21 -8.25
C SER A 106 8.12 1.89 -8.88
N TYR A 107 8.06 2.00 -10.21
CA TYR A 107 6.88 2.57 -10.88
C TYR A 107 5.63 1.70 -10.74
N ILE A 108 5.78 0.38 -10.80
CA ILE A 108 4.67 -0.56 -10.54
C ILE A 108 4.18 -0.43 -9.10
N ALA A 109 5.10 -0.34 -8.12
CA ALA A 109 4.79 -0.16 -6.71
C ALA A 109 4.05 1.16 -6.47
N VAL A 110 4.54 2.28 -7.01
CA VAL A 110 3.84 3.58 -6.96
C VAL A 110 2.43 3.46 -7.52
N PHE A 111 2.28 2.83 -8.69
CA PHE A 111 0.96 2.63 -9.29
C PHE A 111 0.06 1.81 -8.36
N HIS A 112 0.57 0.73 -7.78
CA HIS A 112 -0.17 -0.11 -6.83
C HIS A 112 -0.62 0.70 -5.59
N PHE A 113 0.26 1.49 -4.98
CA PHE A 113 -0.07 2.34 -3.83
C PHE A 113 -1.20 3.33 -4.16
N ILE A 114 -1.15 3.99 -5.32
CA ILE A 114 -2.22 4.90 -5.78
C ILE A 114 -3.52 4.11 -6.04
N ARG A 115 -3.42 2.92 -6.64
CA ARG A 115 -4.55 2.04 -6.94
C ARG A 115 -5.28 1.57 -5.68
N GLN A 116 -4.57 1.30 -4.59
CA GLN A 116 -5.19 0.97 -3.32
C GLN A 116 -6.05 2.13 -2.79
N GLN A 117 -5.52 3.36 -2.77
CA GLN A 117 -6.27 4.54 -2.33
C GLN A 117 -7.49 4.80 -3.22
N PHE A 118 -7.34 4.59 -4.54
CA PHE A 118 -8.46 4.63 -5.47
C PHE A 118 -9.52 3.55 -5.15
N GLY A 119 -9.10 2.34 -4.77
CA GLY A 119 -9.97 1.24 -4.36
C GLY A 119 -10.84 1.63 -3.16
N PHE A 120 -10.23 2.15 -2.10
CA PHE A 120 -10.96 2.65 -0.92
C PHE A 120 -11.91 3.80 -1.29
N MET A 121 -11.48 4.75 -2.12
CA MET A 121 -12.34 5.85 -2.58
C MET A 121 -13.57 5.32 -3.32
N ALA A 122 -13.39 4.34 -4.21
CA ALA A 122 -14.48 3.72 -4.96
C ALA A 122 -15.47 2.98 -4.04
N LEU A 123 -14.98 2.35 -2.96
CA LEU A 123 -15.81 1.72 -1.93
C LEU A 123 -16.65 2.75 -1.17
N TYR A 124 -16.02 3.83 -0.66
CA TYR A 124 -16.76 4.92 -0.01
C TYR A 124 -17.83 5.51 -0.92
N ARG A 125 -17.50 5.70 -2.21
CA ARG A 125 -18.45 6.20 -3.21
C ARG A 125 -19.63 5.25 -3.39
N LYS A 126 -19.39 3.94 -3.50
CA LYS A 126 -20.46 2.91 -3.62
C LYS A 126 -21.36 2.86 -2.37
N LYS A 127 -20.79 3.16 -1.20
CA LYS A 127 -21.48 3.23 0.10
C LYS A 127 -22.22 4.54 0.36
N THR A 128 -22.04 5.53 -0.49
CA THR A 128 -22.66 6.85 -0.36
C THR A 128 -23.93 6.91 -1.21
N ASP A 129 -25.07 7.05 -0.55
CA ASP A 129 -26.37 7.19 -1.22
C ASP A 129 -26.72 8.64 -1.61
N SER A 130 -26.04 9.62 -1.02
CA SER A 130 -26.31 11.04 -1.27
C SER A 130 -25.82 11.51 -2.65
N LYS A 131 -26.30 12.66 -3.12
CA LYS A 131 -25.87 13.24 -4.40
C LYS A 131 -24.35 13.45 -4.41
N GLN A 132 -23.65 12.95 -5.42
CA GLN A 132 -22.18 13.03 -5.48
C GLN A 132 -21.74 13.82 -6.71
N ILE A 133 -20.53 14.39 -6.61
CA ILE A 133 -19.81 14.92 -7.77
C ILE A 133 -19.58 13.82 -8.83
N PRO A 134 -19.33 14.18 -10.10
CA PRO A 134 -18.95 13.23 -11.14
C PRO A 134 -17.79 12.32 -10.72
N PHE A 135 -17.87 11.04 -11.09
CA PHE A 135 -16.87 10.04 -10.71
C PHE A 135 -15.46 10.36 -11.26
N TRP A 136 -15.38 10.95 -12.44
CA TRP A 136 -14.09 11.31 -13.04
C TRP A 136 -13.34 12.34 -12.19
N ILE A 137 -14.04 13.23 -11.47
CA ILE A 137 -13.41 14.18 -10.56
C ILE A 137 -12.80 13.44 -9.38
N ASP A 138 -13.54 12.55 -8.71
CA ASP A 138 -13.01 11.72 -7.62
C ASP A 138 -11.79 10.90 -8.08
N LYS A 139 -11.88 10.27 -9.25
CA LYS A 139 -10.79 9.51 -9.85
C LYS A 139 -9.58 10.42 -10.07
N SER A 140 -9.73 11.51 -10.81
CA SER A 140 -8.62 12.42 -11.10
C SER A 140 -7.98 12.96 -9.83
N THR A 141 -8.77 13.33 -8.82
CA THR A 141 -8.22 13.81 -7.55
C THR A 141 -7.30 12.78 -6.90
N ILE A 142 -7.71 11.52 -6.75
CA ILE A 142 -6.84 10.49 -6.15
C ILE A 142 -5.54 10.28 -6.96
N TYR A 143 -5.63 10.19 -8.28
CA TYR A 143 -4.44 10.01 -9.11
C TYR A 143 -3.52 11.24 -9.12
N LEU A 144 -4.06 12.46 -9.04
CA LEU A 144 -3.27 13.68 -8.89
C LEU A 144 -2.65 13.77 -7.50
N THR A 145 -3.38 13.35 -6.47
CA THR A 145 -2.90 13.35 -5.09
C THR A 145 -1.66 12.47 -4.92
N GLY A 146 -1.66 11.26 -5.48
CA GLY A 146 -0.48 10.39 -5.43
C GLY A 146 0.52 10.61 -6.56
N GLY A 147 0.07 11.00 -7.75
CA GLY A 147 0.94 11.13 -8.92
C GLY A 147 1.79 12.40 -8.92
N VAL A 148 1.23 13.55 -8.52
CA VAL A 148 1.97 14.82 -8.55
C VAL A 148 3.23 14.79 -7.66
N PRO A 149 3.22 14.29 -6.43
CA PRO A 149 4.42 14.17 -5.60
C PRO A 149 5.54 13.35 -6.27
N ILE A 150 5.17 12.30 -7.00
CA ILE A 150 6.13 11.47 -7.75
C ILE A 150 6.68 12.23 -8.95
N VAL A 151 5.84 12.88 -9.75
CA VAL A 151 6.31 13.70 -10.88
C VAL A 151 7.17 14.87 -10.37
N TYR A 152 6.82 15.45 -9.22
CA TYR A 152 7.62 16.47 -8.56
C TYR A 152 9.03 15.97 -8.25
N TRP A 153 9.21 14.75 -7.70
CA TRP A 153 10.55 14.18 -7.48
C TRP A 153 11.41 14.08 -8.75
N HIS A 154 10.80 13.83 -9.91
CA HIS A 154 11.58 13.74 -11.16
C HIS A 154 12.07 15.11 -11.61
N LEU A 155 11.32 16.16 -11.29
CA LEU A 155 11.48 17.49 -11.87
C LEU A 155 12.07 18.51 -10.90
N THR A 156 12.09 18.22 -9.60
CA THR A 156 12.68 19.12 -8.61
C THR A 156 14.20 19.17 -8.76
N ASP A 157 14.80 20.31 -8.42
CA ASP A 157 16.24 20.48 -8.28
C ASP A 157 16.72 20.19 -6.84
N GLN A 158 15.79 19.90 -5.93
CA GLN A 158 16.12 19.45 -4.58
C GLN A 158 16.87 18.11 -4.62
N LYS A 159 17.93 18.00 -3.81
CA LYS A 159 18.61 16.72 -3.61
C LYS A 159 17.62 15.74 -2.98
N ARG A 160 17.44 14.61 -3.64
CA ARG A 160 16.64 13.51 -3.13
C ARG A 160 17.43 12.82 -2.00
N GLU A 161 16.82 12.70 -0.83
CA GLU A 161 17.48 12.13 0.36
C GLU A 161 17.02 10.69 0.67
N PHE A 162 16.30 10.05 -0.24
CA PHE A 162 15.81 8.67 -0.09
C PHE A 162 15.45 8.05 -1.44
N SER A 163 15.21 6.74 -1.41
CA SER A 163 14.84 5.96 -2.58
C SER A 163 13.56 5.19 -2.29
N TRP A 164 12.88 4.70 -3.33
CA TRP A 164 11.70 3.85 -3.12
C TRP A 164 12.12 2.41 -2.83
N PHE A 165 13.08 1.88 -3.59
CA PHE A 165 13.73 0.61 -3.30
C PHE A 165 15.25 0.72 -3.21
N MET A 166 15.87 1.44 -4.15
CA MET A 166 17.33 1.63 -4.17
C MET A 166 17.71 2.92 -4.89
N ASP A 167 18.94 3.37 -4.70
CA ASP A 167 19.40 4.57 -5.40
C ASP A 167 19.39 4.40 -6.93
N GLY A 168 19.02 5.46 -7.64
CA GLY A 168 18.85 5.46 -9.09
C GLY A 168 17.56 4.79 -9.62
N ASP A 169 16.64 4.34 -8.77
CA ASP A 169 15.37 3.73 -9.20
C ASP A 169 14.49 4.70 -10.02
N PHE A 170 14.30 5.94 -9.60
CA PHE A 170 13.60 6.98 -10.36
C PHE A 170 14.52 7.80 -11.27
N LEU A 171 13.97 8.28 -12.39
CA LEU A 171 14.65 9.19 -13.30
C LEU A 171 14.66 10.63 -12.76
N ILE A 172 15.72 11.37 -13.08
CA ILE A 172 15.92 12.75 -12.64
C ILE A 172 16.09 13.64 -13.87
N TYR A 173 15.20 14.63 -14.02
CA TYR A 173 15.16 15.61 -15.11
C TYR A 173 14.78 16.99 -14.54
N PRO A 174 15.73 17.73 -13.94
CA PRO A 174 15.42 18.91 -13.14
C PRO A 174 14.82 20.03 -14.00
N LEU A 175 13.54 20.29 -13.76
CA LEU A 175 12.72 21.37 -14.32
C LEU A 175 11.96 22.05 -13.17
N PRO A 176 12.64 22.78 -12.26
CA PRO A 176 12.08 23.22 -10.98
C PRO A 176 10.84 24.12 -11.12
N ASN A 177 10.78 24.94 -12.18
CA ASN A 177 9.59 25.75 -12.48
C ASN A 177 8.36 24.89 -12.78
N VAL A 178 8.54 23.77 -13.50
CA VAL A 178 7.47 22.82 -13.80
C VAL A 178 7.08 22.05 -12.53
N ALA A 179 8.06 21.63 -11.73
CA ALA A 179 7.84 20.97 -10.45
C ALA A 179 6.96 21.85 -9.52
N ASN A 180 7.32 23.12 -9.36
CA ASN A 180 6.55 24.08 -8.55
C ASN A 180 5.16 24.36 -9.13
N ALA A 181 5.03 24.48 -10.45
CA ALA A 181 3.73 24.66 -11.10
C ALA A 181 2.80 23.46 -10.87
N LEU A 182 3.33 22.22 -10.87
CA LEU A 182 2.56 21.01 -10.59
C LEU A 182 2.05 20.98 -9.15
N LEU A 183 2.85 21.39 -8.16
CA LEU A 183 2.39 21.48 -6.77
C LEU A 183 1.28 22.51 -6.61
N TRP A 184 1.44 23.71 -7.19
CA TRP A 184 0.39 24.73 -7.19
C TRP A 184 -0.89 24.24 -7.86
N PHE A 185 -0.77 23.57 -9.01
CA PHE A 185 -1.90 22.94 -9.69
C PHE A 185 -2.61 21.94 -8.77
N GLN A 186 -1.87 21.09 -8.06
CA GLN A 186 -2.44 20.12 -7.12
C GLN A 186 -3.20 20.82 -5.97
N PHE A 187 -2.64 21.87 -5.37
CA PHE A 187 -3.31 22.62 -4.30
C PHE A 187 -4.59 23.29 -4.78
N VAL A 188 -4.56 23.93 -5.95
CA VAL A 188 -5.75 24.54 -6.56
C VAL A 188 -6.80 23.47 -6.87
N TRP A 189 -6.38 22.33 -7.45
CA TRP A 189 -7.27 21.21 -7.72
C TRP A 189 -7.94 20.67 -6.46
N LEU A 190 -7.17 20.48 -5.38
CA LEU A 190 -7.70 20.04 -4.09
C LEU A 190 -8.67 21.08 -3.52
N GLY A 191 -8.36 22.37 -3.62
CA GLY A 191 -9.28 23.46 -3.25
C GLY A 191 -10.60 23.39 -4.02
N ILE A 192 -10.56 23.23 -5.34
CA ILE A 192 -11.75 23.06 -6.19
C ILE A 192 -12.55 21.81 -5.77
N TYR A 193 -11.87 20.70 -5.51
CA TYR A 193 -12.50 19.46 -5.05
C TYR A 193 -13.29 19.67 -3.75
N LEU A 194 -12.68 20.34 -2.76
CA LEU A 194 -13.31 20.64 -1.48
C LEU A 194 -14.46 21.65 -1.62
N LEU A 195 -14.29 22.69 -2.44
CA LEU A 195 -15.34 23.67 -2.73
C LEU A 195 -16.55 23.03 -3.41
N ALA A 196 -16.33 22.11 -4.35
CA ALA A 196 -17.41 21.37 -5.01
C ALA A 196 -18.22 20.54 -4.00
N HIS A 197 -17.55 19.91 -3.03
CA HIS A 197 -18.20 19.20 -1.94
C HIS A 197 -18.91 20.13 -0.94
N GLY A 198 -18.33 21.29 -0.63
CA GLY A 198 -18.98 22.33 0.17
C GLY A 198 -20.25 22.86 -0.48
N PHE A 199 -20.23 23.10 -1.79
CA PHE A 199 -21.40 23.51 -2.56
C PHE A 199 -22.50 22.44 -2.53
N LEU A 200 -22.16 21.16 -2.75
CA LEU A 200 -23.12 20.06 -2.63
C LEU A 200 -23.70 19.91 -1.22
N PHE A 201 -22.89 20.17 -0.19
CA PHE A 201 -23.40 20.16 1.18
C PHE A 201 -24.41 21.28 1.43
N ILE A 202 -24.14 22.50 0.95
CA ILE A 202 -25.07 23.64 1.09
C ILE A 202 -26.37 23.38 0.33
N LYS A 203 -26.28 22.92 -0.92
CA LYS A 203 -27.43 22.76 -1.82
C LYS A 203 -28.27 21.50 -1.53
N GLU A 204 -27.61 20.37 -1.29
CA GLU A 204 -28.23 19.04 -1.29
C GLU A 204 -28.09 18.32 0.06
N ARG A 205 -27.49 18.97 1.07
CA ARG A 205 -27.14 18.35 2.37
C ARG A 205 -26.34 17.06 2.23
N SER A 206 -25.60 16.93 1.13
CA SER A 206 -24.78 15.76 0.82
C SER A 206 -23.34 15.96 1.27
N PHE A 207 -22.88 15.13 2.21
CA PHE A 207 -21.49 15.18 2.70
C PHE A 207 -20.91 13.76 2.85
N PRO A 208 -20.20 13.24 1.83
CA PRO A 208 -19.57 11.93 1.89
C PRO A 208 -18.25 11.99 2.69
N ALA A 209 -18.38 12.08 4.02
CA ALA A 209 -17.26 12.31 4.94
C ALA A 209 -16.10 11.33 4.75
N GLY A 210 -16.36 10.02 4.74
CA GLY A 210 -15.31 9.00 4.60
C GLY A 210 -14.50 9.15 3.32
N LYS A 211 -15.15 9.48 2.20
CA LYS A 211 -14.48 9.73 0.92
C LYS A 211 -13.60 10.98 0.95
N ILE A 212 -14.12 12.09 1.48
CA ILE A 212 -13.38 13.36 1.56
C ILE A 212 -12.17 13.20 2.50
N LEU A 213 -12.37 12.56 3.65
CA LEU A 213 -11.31 12.30 4.61
C LEU A 213 -10.22 11.40 4.02
N LEU A 214 -10.57 10.39 3.22
CA LEU A 214 -9.60 9.55 2.52
C LEU A 214 -8.73 10.36 1.54
N VAL A 215 -9.35 11.22 0.73
CA VAL A 215 -8.63 12.10 -0.22
C VAL A 215 -7.66 13.02 0.53
N LEU A 216 -8.13 13.63 1.62
CA LEU A 216 -7.30 14.50 2.46
C LEU A 216 -6.18 13.72 3.14
N ASN A 217 -6.46 12.55 3.73
CA ASN A 217 -5.44 11.67 4.29
C ASN A 217 -4.37 11.33 3.24
N THR A 218 -4.78 10.91 2.04
CA THR A 218 -3.86 10.55 0.96
C THR A 218 -2.97 11.75 0.60
N TRP A 219 -3.56 12.94 0.50
CA TRP A 219 -2.79 14.15 0.18
C TRP A 219 -1.83 14.54 1.29
N ILE A 220 -2.27 14.51 2.55
CA ILE A 220 -1.44 14.79 3.73
C ILE A 220 -0.24 13.83 3.75
N VAL A 221 -0.49 12.52 3.64
CA VAL A 221 0.56 11.50 3.69
C VAL A 221 1.55 11.67 2.56
N TRP A 222 1.09 11.78 1.32
CA TRP A 222 1.99 11.87 0.18
C TRP A 222 2.71 13.22 0.15
N TYR A 223 2.03 14.34 0.34
CA TYR A 223 2.69 15.64 0.33
C TYR A 223 3.74 15.77 1.45
N PHE A 224 3.38 15.42 2.69
CA PHE A 224 4.32 15.56 3.79
C PHE A 224 5.44 14.51 3.75
N GLY A 225 5.12 13.25 3.46
CA GLY A 225 6.09 12.16 3.39
C GLY A 225 7.07 12.25 2.22
N ILE A 226 6.64 12.83 1.09
CA ILE A 226 7.44 12.85 -0.15
C ILE A 226 8.05 14.24 -0.40
N VAL A 227 7.23 15.30 -0.33
CA VAL A 227 7.62 16.64 -0.81
C VAL A 227 8.16 17.50 0.31
N TYR A 228 7.45 17.59 1.44
CA TYR A 228 7.79 18.56 2.49
C TYR A 228 8.97 18.14 3.35
N PHE A 229 8.97 16.90 3.86
CA PHE A 229 10.05 16.41 4.72
C PHE A 229 11.24 15.88 3.94
N ASN A 230 11.00 15.32 2.76
CA ASN A 230 12.03 14.81 1.85
C ASN A 230 13.13 14.01 2.58
N SER A 231 12.75 13.00 3.36
CA SER A 231 13.70 12.13 4.09
C SER A 231 13.25 10.68 4.09
N ASP A 232 14.21 9.76 4.16
CA ASP A 232 13.95 8.31 4.20
C ASP A 232 13.03 7.93 5.37
N PHE A 233 13.31 8.50 6.54
CA PHE A 233 12.46 8.33 7.72
C PHE A 233 11.01 8.74 7.47
N SER A 234 10.81 9.97 6.94
CA SER A 234 9.47 10.53 6.73
C SER A 234 8.68 9.74 5.69
N PHE A 235 9.34 9.37 4.59
CA PHE A 235 8.77 8.58 3.51
C PHE A 235 8.34 7.20 4.02
N THR A 236 9.26 6.46 4.66
CA THR A 236 9.03 5.11 5.15
C THR A 236 7.88 5.09 6.16
N VAL A 237 7.93 5.93 7.21
CA VAL A 237 6.92 5.92 8.27
C VAL A 237 5.53 6.30 7.75
N THR A 238 5.43 7.25 6.82
CA THR A 238 4.12 7.72 6.35
C THR A 238 3.52 6.80 5.29
N ASN A 239 4.28 6.41 4.27
CA ASN A 239 3.77 5.59 3.19
C ASN A 239 3.51 4.15 3.62
N VAL A 240 4.45 3.52 4.33
CA VAL A 240 4.30 2.12 4.76
C VAL A 240 3.12 1.97 5.70
N ILE A 241 3.00 2.85 6.70
CA ILE A 241 1.90 2.76 7.67
C ILE A 241 0.54 3.07 7.01
N ASN A 242 0.45 4.11 6.18
CA ASN A 242 -0.80 4.46 5.52
C ASN A 242 -1.24 3.46 4.44
N HIS A 243 -0.30 2.64 3.94
CA HIS A 243 -0.58 1.61 2.95
C HIS A 243 -0.85 0.25 3.61
N GLY A 244 0.11 -0.25 4.38
CA GLY A 244 0.09 -1.60 4.92
C GLY A 244 -0.91 -1.80 6.06
N VAL A 245 -1.07 -0.83 6.99
CA VAL A 245 -2.00 -1.00 8.12
C VAL A 245 -3.46 -1.13 7.66
N PRO A 246 -3.99 -0.27 6.76
CA PRO A 246 -5.34 -0.45 6.23
C PRO A 246 -5.53 -1.80 5.50
N TYR A 247 -4.51 -2.26 4.80
CA TYR A 247 -4.57 -3.55 4.08
C TYR A 247 -4.56 -4.74 5.04
N LEU A 248 -3.64 -4.76 6.02
CA LEU A 248 -3.60 -5.76 7.10
C LEU A 248 -4.94 -5.84 7.83
N PHE A 249 -5.52 -4.68 8.17
CA PHE A 249 -6.84 -4.63 8.79
C PHE A 249 -7.92 -5.22 7.89
N LEU A 250 -7.96 -4.84 6.60
CA LEU A 250 -8.93 -5.34 5.63
C LEU A 250 -8.87 -6.87 5.52
N LEU A 251 -7.67 -7.44 5.44
CA LEU A 251 -7.45 -8.88 5.28
C LEU A 251 -7.75 -9.65 6.56
N PHE A 252 -7.34 -9.12 7.71
CA PHE A 252 -7.70 -9.68 9.01
C PHE A 252 -9.22 -9.66 9.20
N TYR A 253 -9.86 -8.53 8.93
CA TYR A 253 -11.31 -8.37 9.08
C TYR A 253 -12.08 -9.31 8.13
N TYR A 254 -11.61 -9.47 6.89
CA TYR A 254 -12.16 -10.46 5.95
C TYR A 254 -12.04 -11.88 6.51
N THR A 255 -10.85 -12.25 6.98
CA THR A 255 -10.55 -13.58 7.53
C THR A 255 -11.43 -13.90 8.75
N ALA A 256 -11.52 -12.95 9.69
CA ALA A 256 -12.32 -13.10 10.90
C ALA A 256 -13.84 -13.15 10.63
N ARG A 257 -14.31 -12.53 9.53
CA ARG A 257 -15.73 -12.58 9.12
C ARG A 257 -16.09 -13.82 8.31
N ASN A 258 -15.12 -14.45 7.65
CA ASN A 258 -15.33 -15.60 6.77
C ASN A 258 -14.43 -16.79 7.17
N PRO A 259 -14.40 -17.22 8.45
CA PRO A 259 -13.48 -18.24 8.91
C PRO A 259 -13.69 -19.59 8.22
N SER A 260 -14.93 -19.91 7.83
CA SER A 260 -15.26 -21.15 7.11
C SER A 260 -14.61 -21.25 5.73
N GLU A 261 -14.26 -20.11 5.11
CA GLU A 261 -13.59 -20.08 3.81
C GLU A 261 -12.09 -20.38 3.91
N ILE A 262 -11.48 -20.33 5.11
CA ILE A 262 -10.04 -20.52 5.27
C ILE A 262 -9.74 -22.02 5.37
N LYS A 263 -8.79 -22.52 4.58
CA LYS A 263 -8.38 -23.93 4.53
C LYS A 263 -7.77 -24.42 5.85
N LEU A 264 -7.03 -23.55 6.53
CA LEU A 264 -6.35 -23.89 7.78
C LEU A 264 -7.35 -23.96 8.94
N GLU A 265 -7.49 -25.13 9.55
CA GLU A 265 -8.47 -25.40 10.61
C GLU A 265 -8.33 -24.47 11.83
N ILE A 266 -7.11 -24.06 12.17
CA ILE A 266 -6.84 -23.14 13.29
C ILE A 266 -7.57 -21.79 13.15
N PHE A 267 -7.88 -21.37 11.92
CA PHE A 267 -8.61 -20.14 11.59
C PHE A 267 -10.13 -20.34 11.51
N ARG A 268 -10.62 -21.59 11.47
CA ARG A 268 -12.06 -21.90 11.38
C ARG A 268 -12.80 -21.76 12.71
N THR A 269 -12.09 -21.88 13.84
CA THR A 269 -12.69 -21.96 15.17
C THR A 269 -11.95 -21.11 16.21
N GLY A 270 -12.70 -20.63 17.19
CA GLY A 270 -12.18 -19.91 18.36
C GLY A 270 -12.49 -18.39 18.35
N PRO A 271 -12.04 -17.66 19.38
CA PRO A 271 -12.27 -16.23 19.48
C PRO A 271 -11.44 -15.45 18.45
N TRP A 272 -11.88 -14.25 18.10
CA TRP A 272 -11.17 -13.38 17.15
C TRP A 272 -9.72 -13.08 17.55
N ILE A 273 -9.41 -13.08 18.86
CA ILE A 273 -8.05 -12.87 19.39
C ILE A 273 -7.13 -14.02 18.95
N LYS A 274 -7.60 -15.27 19.01
CA LYS A 274 -6.84 -16.43 18.52
C LYS A 274 -6.54 -16.28 17.03
N ILE A 275 -7.55 -15.90 16.24
CA ILE A 275 -7.42 -15.66 14.80
C ILE A 275 -6.39 -14.55 14.53
N LEU A 276 -6.43 -13.45 15.30
CA LEU A 276 -5.49 -12.33 15.17
C LEU A 276 -4.05 -12.77 15.45
N VAL A 277 -3.83 -13.48 16.56
CA VAL A 277 -2.49 -13.98 16.91
C VAL A 277 -1.97 -14.92 15.83
N CYS A 278 -2.78 -15.88 15.38
CA CYS A 278 -2.36 -16.80 14.32
C CYS A 278 -2.08 -16.07 13.01
N PHE A 279 -2.92 -15.09 12.65
CA PHE A 279 -2.74 -14.26 11.46
C PHE A 279 -1.40 -13.52 11.52
N VAL A 280 -1.15 -12.76 12.59
CA VAL A 280 0.10 -12.01 12.77
C VAL A 280 1.33 -12.93 12.82
N CYS A 281 1.24 -14.08 13.50
CA CYS A 281 2.35 -15.05 13.53
C CYS A 281 2.70 -15.59 12.15
N VAL A 282 1.69 -15.92 11.33
CA VAL A 282 1.93 -16.38 9.95
C VAL A 282 2.62 -15.28 9.13
N LEU A 283 2.11 -14.05 9.19
CA LEU A 283 2.71 -12.92 8.46
C LEU A 283 4.15 -12.66 8.89
N PHE A 284 4.40 -12.65 10.21
CA PHE A 284 5.72 -12.46 10.77
C PHE A 284 6.70 -13.53 10.30
N VAL A 285 6.33 -14.81 10.33
CA VAL A 285 7.22 -15.90 9.90
C VAL A 285 7.61 -15.74 8.43
N PHE A 286 6.64 -15.48 7.55
CA PHE A 286 6.93 -15.30 6.13
C PHE A 286 7.78 -14.05 5.86
N ALA A 287 7.41 -12.91 6.43
CA ALA A 287 8.16 -11.67 6.27
C ALA A 287 9.58 -11.79 6.83
N PHE A 288 9.75 -12.43 7.99
CA PHE A 288 11.07 -12.65 8.59
C PHE A 288 11.94 -13.55 7.73
N VAL A 289 11.40 -14.64 7.17
CA VAL A 289 12.17 -15.54 6.29
C VAL A 289 12.56 -14.84 4.99
N GLU A 290 11.65 -14.07 4.40
CA GLU A 290 11.94 -13.28 3.21
C GLU A 290 13.06 -12.27 3.47
N GLU A 291 12.89 -11.41 4.48
CA GLU A 291 13.87 -10.36 4.80
C GLU A 291 15.20 -10.91 5.30
N TRP A 292 15.19 -12.00 6.05
CA TRP A 292 16.42 -12.70 6.41
C TRP A 292 17.17 -13.18 5.17
N THR A 293 16.46 -13.64 4.13
CA THR A 293 17.06 -14.08 2.87
C THR A 293 17.56 -12.91 2.03
N TRP A 294 16.79 -11.83 1.94
CA TRP A 294 17.23 -10.57 1.31
C TRP A 294 18.52 -10.07 1.95
N ASP A 295 18.56 -9.95 3.27
CA ASP A 295 19.71 -9.42 3.99
C ASP A 295 20.92 -10.35 3.90
N SER A 296 20.73 -11.67 3.95
CA SER A 296 21.85 -12.62 3.91
C SER A 296 22.62 -12.60 2.58
N PHE A 297 21.93 -12.35 1.47
CA PHE A 297 22.49 -12.58 0.13
C PHE A 297 22.51 -11.35 -0.77
N ILE A 298 21.67 -10.35 -0.53
CA ILE A 298 21.50 -9.19 -1.41
C ILE A 298 21.88 -7.88 -0.70
N TRP A 299 21.16 -7.48 0.37
CA TRP A 299 21.30 -6.15 0.95
C TRP A 299 22.44 -6.02 1.96
N LYS A 300 22.63 -7.03 2.81
CA LYS A 300 23.75 -7.14 3.75
C LYS A 300 23.90 -5.91 4.68
N ASP A 301 22.80 -5.38 5.20
CA ASP A 301 22.73 -4.13 5.97
C ASP A 301 22.06 -4.24 7.36
N HIS A 302 21.39 -5.36 7.66
CA HIS A 302 20.60 -5.58 8.89
C HIS A 302 21.12 -6.70 9.82
N SER A 303 22.42 -7.03 9.76
CA SER A 303 23.02 -8.11 10.56
C SER A 303 22.80 -7.99 12.08
N GLN A 304 22.58 -6.78 12.60
CA GLN A 304 22.28 -6.58 14.03
C GLN A 304 20.93 -7.20 14.45
N ILE A 305 19.97 -7.30 13.52
CA ILE A 305 18.66 -7.92 13.70
C ILE A 305 18.77 -9.42 13.41
N PHE A 306 19.29 -9.78 12.24
CA PHE A 306 19.23 -11.15 11.72
C PHE A 306 20.36 -12.07 12.19
N LYS A 307 21.45 -11.51 12.73
CA LYS A 307 22.64 -12.25 13.19
C LYS A 307 23.22 -13.19 12.13
N ASN A 308 23.16 -12.77 10.87
CA ASN A 308 23.50 -13.53 9.65
C ASN A 308 24.77 -13.00 8.94
N SER A 309 25.60 -12.20 9.63
CA SER A 309 26.81 -11.59 9.03
C SER A 309 27.81 -12.63 8.47
N SER A 310 27.72 -13.89 8.90
CA SER A 310 28.48 -15.00 8.31
C SER A 310 28.20 -15.19 6.81
N PHE A 311 27.00 -14.84 6.33
CA PHE A 311 26.62 -14.96 4.92
C PHE A 311 27.08 -13.78 4.06
N TYR A 312 27.45 -12.64 4.65
CA TYR A 312 27.78 -11.43 3.88
C TYR A 312 29.02 -11.59 2.99
N SER A 313 29.92 -12.49 3.35
CA SER A 313 31.09 -12.83 2.53
C SER A 313 30.76 -13.68 1.29
N PHE A 314 29.54 -14.21 1.20
CA PHE A 314 29.11 -15.02 0.08
C PHE A 314 28.68 -14.12 -1.08
N GLU A 315 29.36 -14.27 -2.22
CA GLU A 315 29.02 -13.58 -3.45
C GLU A 315 28.32 -14.55 -4.40
N LEU A 316 27.12 -14.19 -4.81
CA LEU A 316 26.31 -14.99 -5.72
C LEU A 316 26.72 -14.73 -7.18
N PRO A 317 26.81 -15.77 -8.04
CA PRO A 317 26.88 -15.57 -9.47
C PRO A 317 25.70 -14.74 -9.96
N GLU A 318 25.91 -13.87 -10.95
CA GLU A 318 24.90 -12.91 -11.43
C GLU A 318 23.56 -13.59 -11.80
N ILE A 319 23.61 -14.75 -12.45
CA ILE A 319 22.39 -15.51 -12.80
C ILE A 319 21.63 -16.00 -11.56
N VAL A 320 22.35 -16.36 -10.49
CA VAL A 320 21.74 -16.80 -9.23
C VAL A 320 21.17 -15.60 -8.49
N SER A 321 21.87 -14.47 -8.47
CA SER A 321 21.35 -13.20 -7.94
C SER A 321 20.07 -12.78 -8.66
N ALA A 322 20.04 -12.86 -10.00
CA ALA A 322 18.85 -12.56 -10.80
C ALA A 322 17.66 -13.42 -10.39
N LEU A 323 17.86 -14.75 -10.33
CA LEU A 323 16.81 -15.69 -9.95
C LEU A 323 16.36 -15.48 -8.50
N LEU A 324 17.30 -15.20 -7.58
CA LEU A 324 16.99 -14.98 -6.17
C LEU A 324 16.23 -13.68 -5.96
N VAL A 325 16.68 -12.56 -6.53
CA VAL A 325 15.96 -11.27 -6.50
C VAL A 325 14.56 -11.43 -7.09
N SER A 326 14.44 -12.12 -8.23
CA SER A 326 13.15 -12.37 -8.85
C SER A 326 12.22 -13.25 -8.02
N LEU A 327 12.77 -14.24 -7.30
CA LEU A 327 12.03 -15.12 -6.41
C LEU A 327 11.60 -14.39 -5.14
N LEU A 328 12.48 -13.62 -4.52
CA LEU A 328 12.21 -12.88 -3.30
C LEU A 328 11.23 -11.73 -3.55
N PHE A 329 11.30 -11.05 -4.70
CA PHE A 329 10.33 -10.01 -5.06
C PHE A 329 8.97 -10.57 -5.54
N LEU A 330 8.88 -11.89 -5.75
CA LEU A 330 7.69 -12.52 -6.32
C LEU A 330 6.42 -12.32 -5.48
N PRO A 331 6.42 -12.46 -4.13
CA PRO A 331 5.25 -12.21 -3.31
C PRO A 331 4.73 -10.78 -3.52
N GLN A 332 5.64 -9.80 -3.47
CA GLN A 332 5.33 -8.38 -3.63
C GLN A 332 4.73 -8.10 -5.02
N PHE A 333 5.37 -8.58 -6.08
CA PHE A 333 4.87 -8.35 -7.44
C PHE A 333 3.55 -9.07 -7.72
N THR A 334 3.40 -10.31 -7.22
CA THR A 334 2.16 -11.09 -7.35
C THR A 334 1.01 -10.39 -6.62
N HIS A 335 1.25 -9.90 -5.40
CA HIS A 335 0.29 -9.13 -4.63
C HIS A 335 -0.21 -7.91 -5.41
N TYR A 336 0.71 -7.14 -6.02
CA TYR A 336 0.35 -5.96 -6.80
C TYR A 336 -0.65 -6.24 -7.92
N VAL A 337 -0.49 -7.40 -8.58
CA VAL A 337 -1.35 -7.83 -9.69
C VAL A 337 -2.64 -8.46 -9.17
N LEU A 338 -2.56 -9.39 -8.23
CA LEU A 338 -3.73 -10.15 -7.74
C LEU A 338 -4.78 -9.24 -7.10
N ASP A 339 -4.37 -8.20 -6.40
CA ASP A 339 -5.29 -7.27 -5.74
C ASP A 339 -6.29 -6.61 -6.69
N ALA A 340 -5.87 -6.32 -7.93
CA ALA A 340 -6.75 -5.77 -8.96
C ALA A 340 -7.91 -6.72 -9.34
N TYR A 341 -7.78 -8.02 -9.04
CA TYR A 341 -8.76 -9.05 -9.34
C TYR A 341 -9.50 -9.54 -8.08
N LEU A 342 -8.80 -9.70 -6.95
CA LEU A 342 -9.37 -10.25 -5.71
C LEU A 342 -10.37 -9.31 -5.03
N TRP A 343 -10.18 -7.99 -5.19
CA TRP A 343 -11.01 -6.96 -4.57
C TRP A 343 -11.98 -6.27 -5.53
N LYS A 344 -12.04 -6.71 -6.79
CA LYS A 344 -12.91 -6.12 -7.81
C LYS A 344 -14.37 -6.52 -7.60
N ILE A 345 -15.15 -5.68 -6.92
CA ILE A 345 -16.60 -5.88 -6.76
C ILE A 345 -17.29 -5.97 -8.11
N GLY A 346 -18.06 -7.03 -8.31
CA GLY A 346 -18.85 -7.28 -9.50
C GLY A 346 -19.03 -8.78 -9.73
N LYS A 347 -19.40 -9.16 -10.96
CA LYS A 347 -19.60 -10.56 -11.36
C LYS A 347 -18.44 -11.51 -10.97
N PRO A 348 -17.14 -11.10 -11.03
CA PRO A 348 -16.05 -11.98 -10.62
C PRO A 348 -15.92 -12.19 -9.10
N ASN A 349 -16.59 -11.37 -8.28
CA ASN A 349 -16.52 -11.39 -6.82
C ASN A 349 -17.88 -11.01 -6.20
N PRO A 350 -18.94 -11.81 -6.40
CA PRO A 350 -20.28 -11.47 -5.91
C PRO A 350 -20.33 -11.41 -4.38
N ARG A 351 -19.53 -12.22 -3.69
CA ARG A 351 -19.42 -12.27 -2.23
C ARG A 351 -19.00 -10.93 -1.60
N LEU A 352 -18.30 -10.07 -2.35
CA LEU A 352 -17.90 -8.75 -1.85
C LEU A 352 -19.07 -7.78 -1.67
N PHE A 353 -20.19 -7.97 -2.37
CA PHE A 353 -21.41 -7.19 -2.09
C PHE A 353 -21.92 -7.47 -0.68
N HIS A 354 -21.96 -8.74 -0.29
CA HIS A 354 -22.36 -9.15 1.06
C HIS A 354 -21.33 -8.71 2.11
N PHE A 355 -20.04 -8.99 1.90
CA PHE A 355 -18.97 -8.64 2.84
C PHE A 355 -18.92 -7.15 3.16
N PHE A 356 -19.03 -6.31 2.12
CA PHE A 356 -19.08 -4.87 2.31
C PHE A 356 -20.50 -4.36 2.57
N GLU A 357 -21.55 -5.18 2.65
CA GLU A 357 -22.94 -4.72 2.79
C GLU A 357 -23.32 -3.63 1.76
N ILE A 358 -22.98 -3.86 0.49
CA ILE A 358 -23.33 -2.98 -0.63
C ILE A 358 -24.59 -3.56 -1.29
N PRO A 359 -25.66 -2.77 -1.53
CA PRO A 359 -26.84 -3.26 -2.22
C PRO A 359 -26.46 -3.83 -3.58
N ASP A 360 -26.88 -5.06 -3.86
CA ASP A 360 -26.68 -5.67 -5.17
C ASP A 360 -27.56 -4.94 -6.19
N LYS A 361 -26.96 -3.98 -6.89
CA LYS A 361 -27.60 -3.31 -8.03
C LYS A 361 -27.31 -4.22 -9.22
N GLY A 362 -28.17 -5.24 -9.36
CA GLY A 362 -28.10 -6.26 -10.42
C GLY A 362 -27.94 -5.68 -11.83
#